data_AF-A0A1B6GLD4-F1
#
_entry.id   AF-A0A1B6GLD4-F1
#
_cell.length_a   1.000
_cell.length_b   1.000
_cell.length_c   1.000
_cell.angle_alpha   90.00
_cell.angle_beta   90.00
_cell.angle_gamma   90.00
#
_symmetry.space_group_name_H-M   'P 1'
#
loop_
_entity.id
_entity.type
_entity.pdbx_description
1 polymer ?
#
loop_
_entity_poly.entity_id
_entity_poly.type
_entity_poly.pdbx_seq_one_letter_code
_entity_poly.pdbx_strand_id
1 'polypeptide(L)'
;IFEHYINDTTVGLAHTVSRDFHMSEGVAVVFREKFGRPQESTLLYKNLARQKVSKGPFVYSLVTKEVYFGKPTKGDYDEAFRQLELDFQANGLKELVCSAMGCVR
;
A
#
# COMPACT_ATOMS: atom_id res chain seq x y z
N ILE A 1 -0.60 12.93 -10.07
CA ILE A 1 0.28 11.75 -9.85
C ILE A 1 -0.36 10.48 -10.39
N PHE A 2 -1.47 9.98 -9.83
CA PHE A 2 -2.03 8.68 -10.24
C PHE A 2 -2.56 8.59 -11.67
N GLU A 3 -2.97 9.71 -12.26
CA GLU A 3 -3.56 9.76 -13.61
C GLU A 3 -2.60 9.28 -14.70
N HIS A 4 -1.29 9.48 -14.52
CA HIS A 4 -0.28 8.99 -15.48
C HIS A 4 -0.18 7.46 -15.51
N TYR A 5 -0.60 6.79 -14.44
CA TYR A 5 -0.41 5.35 -14.25
C TYR A 5 -1.70 4.55 -14.38
N ILE A 6 -2.85 5.20 -14.63
CA ILE A 6 -4.18 4.58 -14.52
C ILE A 6 -4.40 3.35 -15.42
N ASN A 7 -3.62 3.23 -16.50
CA ASN A 7 -3.67 2.11 -17.44
C ASN A 7 -2.35 1.30 -17.51
N ASP A 8 -1.45 1.48 -16.56
CA ASP A 8 -0.15 0.80 -16.54
C ASP A 8 -0.16 -0.36 -15.54
N THR A 9 -0.21 -1.59 -16.06
CA THR A 9 -0.20 -2.82 -15.26
C THR A 9 1.21 -3.23 -14.79
N THR A 10 2.25 -2.48 -15.17
CA THR A 10 3.64 -2.73 -14.77
C THR A 10 4.09 -1.87 -13.59
N VAL A 11 3.19 -1.04 -13.07
CA VAL A 11 3.45 -0.10 -11.98
C VAL A 11 2.77 -0.55 -10.69
N GLY A 12 3.50 -0.40 -9.58
CA GLY A 12 2.97 -0.49 -8.22
C GLY A 12 2.85 0.88 -7.58
N LEU A 13 1.69 1.20 -7.00
CA LEU A 13 1.45 2.38 -6.18
C LEU A 13 1.41 1.95 -4.71
N ALA A 14 2.27 2.51 -3.86
CA ALA A 14 2.40 2.10 -2.47
C ALA A 14 2.15 3.23 -1.46
N HIS A 15 1.48 2.88 -0.37
CA HIS A 15 1.28 3.73 0.81
C HIS A 15 1.20 2.86 2.08
N THR A 16 1.18 3.50 3.24
CA THR A 16 1.11 2.82 4.55
C THR A 16 -0.24 3.00 5.22
N VAL A 17 -0.72 1.95 5.88
CA VAL A 17 -1.98 1.93 6.63
C VAL A 17 -1.82 1.22 7.97
N SER A 18 -2.83 1.40 8.84
CA SER A 18 -3.09 0.52 9.98
C SER A 18 -3.87 -0.72 9.57
N ARG A 19 -3.80 -1.79 10.39
CA ARG A 19 -4.56 -3.04 10.21
C ARG A 19 -6.07 -2.79 10.18
N ASP A 20 -6.55 -1.88 11.02
CA ASP A 20 -7.96 -1.46 11.06
C ASP A 20 -8.42 -0.67 9.81
N PHE A 21 -7.50 -0.42 8.85
CA PHE A 21 -7.73 0.32 7.60
C PHE A 21 -8.41 1.68 7.79
N HIS A 22 -8.19 2.32 8.94
CA HIS A 22 -8.71 3.64 9.25
C HIS A 22 -7.87 4.71 8.51
N MET A 23 -8.18 4.89 7.22
CA MET A 23 -7.55 5.84 6.31
C MET A 23 -8.22 7.22 6.43
N SER A 24 -7.98 7.94 7.53
CA SER A 24 -8.64 9.21 7.86
C SER A 24 -7.81 10.47 7.56
N GLU A 25 -6.49 10.35 7.39
CA GLU A 25 -5.60 11.51 7.22
C GLU A 25 -4.51 11.29 6.17
N GLY A 26 -3.91 12.40 5.73
CA GLY A 26 -2.72 12.41 4.88
C GLY A 26 -2.91 11.71 3.54
N VAL A 27 -1.84 11.06 3.06
CA VAL A 27 -1.86 10.37 1.77
C VAL A 27 -2.85 9.19 1.74
N ALA A 28 -3.16 8.59 2.89
CA ALA A 28 -4.13 7.50 2.99
C ALA A 28 -5.54 7.95 2.57
N VAL A 29 -5.94 9.20 2.83
CA VAL A 29 -7.22 9.73 2.34
C VAL A 29 -7.26 9.76 0.82
N VAL A 30 -6.17 10.19 0.19
CA VAL A 30 -6.09 10.26 -1.28
C VAL A 30 -6.19 8.87 -1.91
N PHE A 31 -5.50 7.87 -1.34
CA PHE A 31 -5.62 6.48 -1.79
C PHE A 31 -7.04 5.95 -1.60
N ARG A 32 -7.69 6.26 -0.48
CA ARG A 32 -9.08 5.86 -0.20
C ARG A 32 -10.04 6.42 -1.23
N GLU A 33 -9.93 7.70 -1.54
CA GLU A 33 -10.81 8.38 -2.49
C GLU A 33 -10.63 7.87 -3.92
N LYS A 34 -9.41 7.47 -4.29
CA LYS A 34 -9.10 6.97 -5.63
C LYS A 34 -9.34 5.48 -5.83
N PHE A 35 -9.02 4.66 -4.83
CA PHE A 35 -9.00 3.20 -4.95
C PHE A 35 -9.89 2.48 -3.94
N GLY A 36 -10.53 3.21 -3.03
CA GLY A 36 -11.27 2.63 -1.91
C GLY A 36 -10.35 2.21 -0.75
N ARG A 37 -10.95 1.61 0.28
CA ARG A 37 -10.20 1.03 1.40
C ARG A 37 -9.78 -0.41 1.07
N PRO A 38 -8.56 -0.83 1.42
CA PRO A 38 -8.23 -2.25 1.46
C PRO A 38 -9.19 -2.98 2.40
N GLN A 39 -9.40 -4.25 2.10
CA GLN A 39 -10.25 -5.17 2.87
C GLN A 39 -9.43 -6.37 3.28
N GLU A 40 -9.92 -7.15 4.25
CA GLU A 40 -9.30 -8.43 4.65
C GLU A 40 -9.11 -9.36 3.43
N SER A 41 -10.05 -9.39 2.49
CA SER A 41 -9.94 -10.17 1.25
C SER A 41 -8.82 -9.73 0.31
N THR A 42 -8.26 -8.54 0.52
CA THR A 42 -7.15 -7.99 -0.25
C THR A 42 -5.80 -8.14 0.45
N LEU A 43 -5.78 -8.65 1.70
CA LEU A 43 -4.54 -9.00 2.38
C LEU A 43 -3.93 -10.22 1.68
N LEU A 44 -2.71 -10.04 1.19
CA LEU A 44 -1.91 -11.13 0.66
C LEU A 44 -1.11 -11.81 1.77
N TYR A 45 -0.71 -10.99 2.74
CA TYR A 45 0.13 -11.39 3.86
C TYR A 45 -0.26 -10.58 5.09
N LYS A 46 0.39 -10.88 6.22
CA LYS A 46 0.18 -10.11 7.44
C LYS A 46 0.49 -8.62 7.25
N ASN A 47 1.54 -8.20 6.55
CA ASN A 47 1.94 -6.79 6.51
C ASN A 47 1.68 -6.12 5.14
N LEU A 48 0.91 -6.77 4.27
CA LEU A 48 0.67 -6.29 2.92
C LEU A 48 -0.73 -6.65 2.41
N ALA A 49 -1.47 -5.62 2.00
CA ALA A 49 -2.66 -5.76 1.15
C ALA A 49 -2.38 -5.25 -0.26
N ARG A 50 -3.09 -5.83 -1.24
CA ARG A 50 -2.99 -5.46 -2.65
C ARG A 50 -4.36 -5.40 -3.30
N GLN A 51 -4.70 -4.24 -3.82
CA GLN A 51 -5.88 -4.04 -4.65
C GLN A 51 -5.49 -4.00 -6.12
N LYS A 52 -6.29 -4.65 -6.97
CA LYS A 52 -6.09 -4.65 -8.42
C LYS A 52 -7.06 -3.67 -9.07
N VAL A 53 -6.53 -2.70 -9.80
CA VAL A 53 -7.34 -1.82 -10.64
C VAL A 53 -7.48 -2.48 -12.02
N SER A 54 -8.69 -2.49 -12.60
CA SER A 54 -8.92 -3.10 -13.91
C SER A 54 -8.07 -2.40 -14.98
N LYS A 55 -7.18 -3.15 -15.63
CA LYS A 55 -6.19 -2.65 -16.60
C LYS A 55 -5.26 -1.56 -16.06
N GLY A 56 -5.17 -1.41 -14.74
CA GLY A 56 -4.40 -0.35 -14.10
C GLY A 56 -3.29 -0.88 -13.21
N PRO A 57 -2.73 0.00 -12.35
CA PRO A 57 -1.60 -0.35 -11.51
C PRO A 57 -2.04 -1.23 -10.34
N PHE A 58 -1.07 -1.89 -9.75
CA PHE A 58 -1.25 -2.57 -8.47
C PHE A 58 -1.20 -1.55 -7.34
N VAL A 59 -2.16 -1.61 -6.43
CA VAL A 59 -2.21 -0.69 -5.28
C VAL A 59 -1.86 -1.45 -4.02
N TYR A 60 -0.68 -1.18 -3.48
CA TYR A 60 -0.13 -1.82 -2.29
C TYR A 60 -0.38 -0.97 -1.05
N SER A 61 -1.02 -1.57 -0.05
CA SER A 61 -1.19 -0.97 1.27
C SER A 61 -0.32 -1.72 2.28
N LEU A 62 0.78 -1.10 2.70
CA LEU A 62 1.71 -1.65 3.68
C LEU A 62 1.11 -1.49 5.08
N VAL A 63 0.81 -2.60 5.74
CA VAL A 63 0.26 -2.60 7.10
C VAL A 63 1.40 -2.49 8.09
N THR A 64 1.55 -1.30 8.67
CA THR A 64 2.73 -0.94 9.48
C THR A 64 2.42 -0.67 10.94
N LYS A 65 1.14 -0.70 11.32
CA LYS A 65 0.68 -0.54 12.70
C LYS A 65 -0.65 -1.27 12.88
N GLU A 66 -0.92 -1.76 14.09
CA GLU A 66 -2.15 -2.50 14.36
C GLU A 66 -3.39 -1.58 14.42
N VAL A 67 -3.25 -0.37 14.93
CA VAL A 67 -4.36 0.60 15.02
C VAL A 67 -3.91 1.98 14.56
N TYR A 68 -4.83 2.80 14.08
CA TYR A 68 -4.50 4.07 13.44
C TYR A 68 -3.78 5.08 14.33
N PHE A 69 -4.05 5.08 15.64
CA PHE A 69 -3.36 5.91 16.63
C PHE A 69 -2.09 5.25 17.19
N GLY A 70 -1.80 4.02 16.76
CA GLY A 70 -0.57 3.31 17.11
C GLY A 70 0.63 3.87 16.37
N LYS A 71 1.83 3.54 16.87
CA LYS A 71 3.10 3.89 16.22
C LYS A 71 3.67 2.65 15.51
N PRO A 72 4.10 2.78 14.26
CA PRO A 72 4.82 1.71 13.58
C PRO A 72 6.22 1.55 14.18
N THR A 73 6.76 0.34 14.12
CA THR A 73 8.15 0.04 14.46
C THR A 73 8.98 -0.19 13.20
N LYS A 74 10.32 -0.20 13.32
CA LYS A 74 11.19 -0.58 12.21
C LYS A 74 10.87 -1.99 11.69
N GLY A 75 10.59 -2.93 12.58
CA GLY A 75 10.25 -4.31 12.20
C GLY A 75 8.97 -4.40 11.37
N ASP A 76 7.98 -3.54 11.64
CA ASP A 76 6.76 -3.48 10.84
C ASP A 76 7.04 -3.04 9.40
N TYR A 77 7.94 -2.08 9.21
CA TYR A 77 8.38 -1.66 7.88
C TYR A 77 9.21 -2.74 7.20
N ASP A 78 10.21 -3.31 7.89
CA ASP A 78 11.08 -4.34 7.33
C ASP A 78 10.24 -5.50 6.77
N GLU A 79 9.24 -5.97 7.52
CA GLU A 79 8.37 -7.06 7.09
C GLU A 79 7.40 -6.66 5.97
N ALA A 80 6.83 -5.45 6.02
CA ALA A 80 5.95 -4.95 4.96
C ALA A 80 6.69 -4.79 3.62
N PHE A 81 7.93 -4.27 3.64
CA PHE A 81 8.76 -4.14 2.44
C PHE A 81 9.22 -5.50 1.91
N ARG A 82 9.58 -6.44 2.78
CA ARG A 82 9.93 -7.80 2.36
C ARG A 82 8.78 -8.49 1.64
N GLN A 83 7.56 -8.36 2.17
CA GLN A 83 6.36 -8.92 1.52
C GLN A 83 6.02 -8.20 0.22
N LEU A 84 6.19 -6.86 0.18
CA LEU A 84 6.02 -6.07 -1.04
C LEU A 84 6.99 -6.54 -2.13
N GLU A 85 8.27 -6.68 -1.81
CA GLU A 85 9.30 -7.10 -2.76
C GLU A 85 8.97 -8.45 -3.39
N LEU A 86 8.53 -9.42 -2.57
CA LEU A 86 8.11 -10.73 -3.06
C LEU A 86 6.95 -10.65 -4.06
N ASP A 87 5.87 -9.93 -3.71
CA ASP A 87 4.73 -9.81 -4.64
C ASP A 87 5.10 -8.97 -5.87
N PHE A 88 5.87 -7.90 -5.70
CA PHE A 88 6.30 -7.03 -6.78
C PHE A 88 7.09 -7.80 -7.84
N GLN A 89 8.05 -8.62 -7.42
CA GLN A 89 8.83 -9.49 -8.29
C GLN A 89 7.96 -10.57 -8.93
N ALA A 90 7.10 -11.23 -8.16
CA ALA A 90 6.22 -12.30 -8.66
C ALA A 90 5.25 -11.82 -9.75
N ASN A 91 4.85 -10.54 -9.72
CA ASN A 91 3.97 -9.95 -10.72
C ASN A 91 4.74 -9.21 -11.84
N GLY A 92 6.09 -9.24 -11.82
CA GLY A 92 6.92 -8.65 -12.87
C GLY A 92 6.76 -7.13 -13.00
N LEU A 93 6.49 -6.45 -11.88
CA LEU A 93 6.38 -5.00 -11.87
C LEU A 93 7.75 -4.35 -12.10
N LYS A 94 7.75 -3.15 -12.69
CA LYS A 94 8.96 -2.44 -13.15
C LYS A 94 9.22 -1.16 -12.39
N GLU A 95 8.15 -0.49 -11.95
CA GLU A 95 8.24 0.79 -11.26
C GLU A 95 7.38 0.74 -9.99
N LEU A 96 7.97 1.19 -8.88
CA LEU A 96 7.26 1.40 -7.64
C LEU A 96 7.20 2.90 -7.35
N VAL A 97 6.00 3.44 -7.30
CA VAL A 97 5.74 4.82 -6.87
C VAL A 97 5.16 4.77 -5.47
N CYS A 98 5.84 5.37 -4.51
CA CYS A 98 5.43 5.31 -3.11
C CYS A 98 5.32 6.69 -2.48
N SER A 99 4.44 6.82 -1.48
CA SER A 99 4.43 8.02 -0.64
C SER A 99 5.68 8.05 0.24
N ALA A 100 5.98 9.21 0.85
CA ALA A 100 6.91 9.24 1.96
C ALA A 100 6.36 8.36 3.10
N MET A 101 7.10 7.32 3.47
CA MET A 101 6.70 6.30 4.46
C MET A 101 7.56 6.44 5.72
N GLY A 102 6.97 6.18 6.89
CA GLY A 102 7.70 6.29 8.16
C GLY A 102 7.94 7.71 8.64
N CYS A 103 7.37 8.71 7.98
CA CYS A 103 7.42 10.09 8.46
C CYS A 103 6.53 10.23 9.70
N VAL A 104 7.14 10.44 10.86
CA VAL A 104 6.43 10.84 12.07
C VAL A 104 6.14 12.33 11.93
N ARG A 105 4.86 12.72 12.05
CA ARG A 105 4.46 14.13 12.20
C ARG A 105 4.60 14.56 13.64
#